data_AF-A0A965FGW5-F1
#
_entry.id   AF-A0A965FGW5-F1
#
_cell.length_a   1.000
_cell.length_b   1.000
_cell.length_c   1.000
_cell.angle_alpha   90.00
_cell.angle_beta   90.00
_cell.angle_gamma   90.00
#
_symmetry.space_group_name_H-M   'P 1'
#
loop_
_entity.id
_entity.type
_entity.pdbx_description
1 polymer ?
#
loop_
_entity_poly.entity_id
_entity_poly.type
_entity_poly.pdbx_seq_one_letter_code
_entity_poly.pdbx_strand_id
1 'polypeptide(L)'
;MTDEFEGRIYATGSDRTSALQLQADFDTLRPKHRAMIKKVATECNEYGQTISFDQMKSHRRFCIGRGLIDLALSDNFDEDLIRSVCYAATGYIMNTAGGAVGHLNAMEAEQFKRLCLHVRYDEADMSYEHETNTFNLRFPNQKVSK
;
A
#
# COMPACT_ATOMS: atom_id res chain seq x y z
N MET A 1 -9.49 9.96 -20.10
CA MET A 1 -10.31 10.41 -18.97
C MET A 1 -9.74 9.72 -17.74
N THR A 2 -9.17 10.48 -16.82
CA THR A 2 -8.52 9.95 -15.62
C THR A 2 -9.60 9.84 -14.55
N ASP A 3 -9.86 8.63 -14.06
CA ASP A 3 -10.74 8.42 -12.92
C ASP A 3 -10.01 8.93 -11.66
N GLU A 4 -10.63 9.78 -10.84
CA GLU A 4 -9.95 10.36 -9.67
C GLU A 4 -9.61 9.29 -8.62
N PHE A 5 -10.38 8.21 -8.58
CA PHE A 5 -10.19 7.12 -7.64
C PHE A 5 -9.16 6.11 -8.15
N GLU A 6 -9.29 5.59 -9.37
CA GLU A 6 -8.38 4.59 -9.94
C GLU A 6 -7.12 5.21 -10.60
N GLY A 7 -7.20 6.46 -11.03
CA GLY A 7 -6.15 7.14 -11.77
C GLY A 7 -6.06 6.68 -13.23
N ARG A 8 -4.87 6.84 -13.82
CA ARG A 8 -4.63 6.45 -15.22
C ARG A 8 -4.54 4.93 -15.38
N ILE A 9 -4.92 4.42 -16.54
CA ILE A 9 -4.88 3.00 -16.86
C ILE A 9 -3.50 2.59 -17.37
N TYR A 10 -2.95 1.49 -16.83
CA TYR A 10 -1.63 0.97 -17.15
C TYR A 10 -1.65 0.07 -18.40
N ALA A 11 -2.18 0.60 -19.51
CA ALA A 11 -2.42 -0.19 -20.73
C ALA A 11 -1.24 -0.23 -21.71
N THR A 12 -0.34 0.77 -21.69
CA THR A 12 0.66 0.95 -22.75
C THR A 12 2.04 1.36 -22.19
N GLY A 13 3.08 1.22 -23.02
CA GLY A 13 4.42 1.74 -22.75
C GLY A 13 5.05 1.28 -21.42
N SER A 14 5.64 2.24 -20.70
CA SER A 14 6.30 2.04 -19.41
C SER A 14 5.32 1.61 -18.31
N ASP A 15 4.08 2.09 -18.34
CA ASP A 15 3.06 1.72 -17.35
C ASP A 15 2.75 0.22 -17.44
N ARG A 16 2.53 -0.32 -18.64
CA ARG A 16 2.32 -1.77 -18.85
C ARG A 16 3.53 -2.58 -18.37
N THR A 17 4.74 -2.12 -18.69
CA THR A 17 5.98 -2.80 -18.28
C THR A 17 6.11 -2.83 -16.75
N SER A 18 5.76 -1.73 -16.08
CA SER A 18 5.78 -1.64 -14.62
C SER A 18 4.78 -2.59 -13.97
N ALA A 19 3.57 -2.72 -14.53
CA ALA A 19 2.58 -3.69 -14.04
C ALA A 19 3.07 -5.15 -14.18
N LEU A 20 3.73 -5.49 -15.29
CA LEU A 20 4.31 -6.82 -15.48
C LEU A 20 5.46 -7.11 -14.52
N GLN A 21 6.33 -6.13 -14.29
CA GLN A 21 7.42 -6.27 -13.32
C GLN A 21 6.88 -6.46 -11.90
N LEU A 22 5.79 -5.78 -11.56
CA LEU A 22 5.16 -5.91 -10.24
C LEU A 22 4.73 -7.35 -9.94
N GLN A 23 4.18 -8.05 -10.95
CA GLN A 23 3.81 -9.46 -10.80
C GLN A 23 5.04 -10.34 -10.55
N ALA A 24 6.11 -10.12 -11.32
CA ALA A 24 7.36 -10.85 -11.12
C ALA A 24 7.94 -10.62 -9.72
N ASP A 25 7.95 -9.36 -9.26
CA ASP A 25 8.41 -8.99 -7.92
C ASP A 25 7.57 -9.68 -6.83
N PHE A 26 6.25 -9.71 -6.98
CA PHE A 26 5.34 -10.41 -6.07
C PHE A 26 5.67 -11.91 -6.00
N ASP A 27 5.95 -12.54 -7.13
CA ASP A 27 6.25 -13.97 -7.20
C ASP A 27 7.57 -14.32 -6.49
N THR A 28 8.53 -13.38 -6.40
CA THR A 28 9.78 -13.56 -5.64
C THR A 28 9.62 -13.50 -4.12
N LEU A 29 8.50 -12.99 -3.61
CA LEU A 29 8.29 -12.85 -2.16
C LEU A 29 8.20 -14.20 -1.45
N ARG A 30 8.53 -14.23 -0.15
CA ARG A 30 8.36 -15.43 0.69
C ARG A 30 6.88 -15.84 0.73
N PRO A 31 6.55 -17.15 0.80
CA PRO A 31 5.17 -17.63 0.80
C PRO A 31 4.27 -16.95 1.85
N LYS A 32 4.80 -16.70 3.06
CA LYS A 32 4.07 -16.00 4.12
C LYS A 32 3.67 -14.56 3.74
N HIS A 33 4.55 -13.82 3.08
CA HIS A 33 4.26 -12.44 2.66
C HIS A 33 3.27 -12.41 1.50
N ARG A 34 3.40 -13.33 0.55
CA ARG A 34 2.39 -13.50 -0.52
C ARG A 34 1.02 -13.84 0.05
N ALA A 35 0.95 -14.71 1.06
CA ALA A 35 -0.31 -15.06 1.72
C ALA A 35 -0.95 -13.85 2.41
N MET A 36 -0.16 -13.03 3.11
CA MET A 36 -0.64 -11.80 3.73
C MET A 36 -1.16 -10.78 2.71
N ILE A 37 -0.40 -10.53 1.63
CA ILE A 37 -0.85 -9.64 0.56
C ILE A 37 -2.14 -10.16 -0.09
N LYS A 38 -2.27 -11.48 -0.30
CA LYS A 38 -3.51 -12.09 -0.79
C LYS A 38 -4.67 -11.92 0.20
N LYS A 39 -4.44 -12.09 1.50
CA LYS A 39 -5.44 -11.82 2.56
C LYS A 39 -5.95 -10.38 2.47
N VAL A 40 -5.03 -9.41 2.43
CA VAL A 40 -5.37 -7.98 2.30
C VAL A 40 -6.17 -7.71 1.02
N ALA A 41 -5.78 -8.30 -0.11
CA ALA A 41 -6.51 -8.17 -1.36
C ALA A 41 -7.92 -8.80 -1.31
N THR A 42 -8.10 -9.91 -0.59
CA THR A 42 -9.40 -10.52 -0.34
C THR A 42 -10.27 -9.60 0.52
N GLU A 43 -9.73 -9.08 1.62
CA GLU A 43 -10.43 -8.14 2.50
C GLU A 43 -10.88 -6.88 1.74
N CYS A 44 -10.07 -6.34 0.82
CA CYS A 44 -10.51 -5.21 -0.02
C CYS A 44 -11.85 -5.48 -0.73
N ASN A 45 -12.06 -6.71 -1.21
CA ASN A 45 -13.28 -7.06 -1.94
C ASN A 45 -14.52 -6.97 -1.04
N GLU A 46 -14.37 -7.21 0.26
CA GLU A 46 -15.44 -7.05 1.25
C GLU A 46 -15.90 -5.58 1.37
N TYR A 47 -15.03 -4.63 1.02
CA TYR A 47 -15.33 -3.20 0.93
C TYR A 47 -15.71 -2.76 -0.49
N GLY A 48 -16.02 -3.69 -1.40
CA GLY A 48 -16.40 -3.42 -2.79
C GLY A 48 -15.24 -2.99 -3.69
N GLN A 49 -13.99 -3.21 -3.26
CA GLN A 49 -12.78 -2.76 -3.95
C GLN A 49 -11.91 -3.95 -4.32
N THR A 50 -11.31 -3.95 -5.51
CA THR A 50 -10.48 -5.09 -5.94
C THR A 50 -9.05 -4.66 -6.21
N ILE A 51 -8.11 -5.34 -5.55
CA ILE A 51 -6.69 -5.30 -5.85
C ILE A 51 -6.32 -6.68 -6.38
N SER A 52 -5.99 -6.76 -7.66
CA SER A 52 -5.56 -8.01 -8.30
C SER A 52 -4.19 -7.80 -8.90
N PHE A 53 -3.23 -8.62 -8.49
CA PHE A 53 -1.86 -8.58 -9.00
C PHE A 53 -1.78 -9.11 -10.43
N ASP A 54 -2.62 -10.09 -10.78
CA ASP A 54 -2.72 -10.64 -12.15
C ASP A 54 -3.31 -9.63 -13.16
N GLN A 55 -4.04 -8.61 -12.69
CA GLN A 55 -4.79 -7.66 -13.53
C GLN A 55 -4.61 -6.20 -13.08
N MET A 56 -3.40 -5.81 -12.71
CA MET A 56 -3.07 -4.42 -12.37
C MET A 56 -3.32 -3.51 -13.57
N LYS A 57 -4.49 -2.85 -13.57
CA LYS A 57 -4.99 -2.07 -14.70
C LYS A 57 -4.92 -0.57 -14.47
N SER A 58 -4.71 -0.11 -13.24
CA SER A 58 -4.80 1.30 -12.88
C SER A 58 -3.63 1.76 -12.02
N HIS A 59 -3.40 3.06 -12.00
CA HIS A 59 -2.35 3.69 -11.21
C HIS A 59 -2.53 3.42 -9.71
N ARG A 60 -3.76 3.56 -9.19
CA ARG A 60 -4.08 3.25 -7.80
C ARG A 60 -3.65 1.83 -7.43
N ARG A 61 -4.14 0.83 -8.18
CA ARG A 61 -3.88 -0.58 -7.89
C ARG A 61 -2.39 -0.91 -7.98
N PHE A 62 -1.71 -0.37 -8.98
CA PHE A 62 -0.26 -0.49 -9.12
C PHE A 62 0.48 0.08 -7.90
N CYS A 63 0.14 1.31 -7.48
CA CYS A 63 0.79 1.96 -6.35
C CYS A 63 0.56 1.18 -5.04
N ILE A 64 -0.67 0.68 -4.80
CA ILE A 64 -0.95 -0.15 -3.63
C ILE A 64 -0.13 -1.44 -3.69
N GLY A 65 -0.15 -2.15 -4.82
CA GLY A 65 0.60 -3.40 -4.98
C GLY A 65 2.10 -3.20 -4.78
N ARG A 66 2.67 -2.10 -5.30
CA ARG A 66 4.07 -1.74 -5.09
C ARG A 66 4.38 -1.45 -3.63
N GLY A 67 3.55 -0.65 -2.96
CA GLY A 67 3.74 -0.34 -1.54
C GLY A 67 3.69 -1.59 -0.66
N LEU A 68 2.74 -2.50 -0.91
CA LEU A 68 2.66 -3.78 -0.19
C LEU A 68 3.89 -4.67 -0.41
N ILE A 69 4.43 -4.71 -1.63
CA ILE A 69 5.68 -5.42 -1.91
C ILE A 69 6.85 -4.76 -1.17
N ASP A 70 6.92 -3.43 -1.14
CA ASP A 70 8.00 -2.72 -0.44
C ASP A 70 7.97 -2.98 1.07
N LEU A 71 6.78 -2.97 1.69
CA LEU A 71 6.63 -3.39 3.09
C LEU A 71 6.98 -4.87 3.29
N ALA A 72 6.59 -5.76 2.38
CA ALA A 72 6.95 -7.17 2.47
C ALA A 72 8.46 -7.43 2.35
N LEU A 73 9.24 -6.45 1.89
CA LEU A 73 10.69 -6.49 1.80
C LEU A 73 11.38 -5.78 2.97
N SER A 74 10.64 -5.15 3.90
CA SER A 74 11.18 -4.66 5.16
C SER A 74 11.28 -5.78 6.19
N ASP A 75 11.94 -5.50 7.32
CA ASP A 75 12.11 -6.47 8.41
C ASP A 75 10.81 -6.73 9.20
N ASN A 76 9.85 -5.81 9.15
CA ASN A 76 8.56 -5.90 9.83
C ASN A 76 7.42 -5.75 8.82
N PHE A 77 6.64 -6.82 8.63
CA PHE A 77 5.47 -6.82 7.75
C PHE A 77 4.29 -7.53 8.40
N ASP A 78 3.30 -6.74 8.83
CA ASP A 78 2.05 -7.19 9.41
C ASP A 78 0.90 -6.22 9.07
N GLU A 79 -0.32 -6.59 9.49
CA GLU A 79 -1.53 -5.81 9.23
C GLU A 79 -1.54 -4.46 9.95
N ASP A 80 -0.93 -4.36 11.13
CA ASP A 80 -0.92 -3.13 11.92
C ASP A 80 -0.04 -2.08 11.26
N LEU A 81 1.11 -2.50 10.71
CA LEU A 81 1.97 -1.65 9.92
C LEU A 81 1.27 -1.16 8.64
N ILE A 82 0.58 -2.04 7.90
CA ILE A 82 -0.17 -1.64 6.70
C ILE A 82 -1.21 -0.58 7.05
N ARG A 83 -2.02 -0.81 8.10
CA ARG A 83 -3.03 0.15 8.57
C ARG A 83 -2.39 1.47 8.99
N SER A 84 -1.25 1.43 9.67
CA SER A 84 -0.53 2.61 10.13
C SER A 84 0.03 3.45 8.98
N VAL A 85 0.58 2.81 7.94
CA VAL A 85 1.06 3.53 6.75
C VAL A 85 -0.12 4.13 5.96
N CYS A 86 -1.24 3.41 5.85
CA CYS A 86 -2.46 3.96 5.27
C CYS A 86 -2.97 5.18 6.06
N TYR A 87 -3.01 5.10 7.40
CA TYR A 87 -3.38 6.21 8.25
C TYR A 87 -2.46 7.42 8.04
N ALA A 88 -1.14 7.21 7.93
CA ALA A 88 -0.20 8.28 7.62
C ALA A 88 -0.42 8.91 6.22
N ALA A 89 -0.99 8.15 5.27
CA ALA A 89 -1.30 8.64 3.93
C ALA A 89 -2.64 9.40 3.87
N THR A 90 -3.63 9.06 4.70
CA THR A 90 -5.02 9.56 4.58
C THR A 90 -5.52 10.36 5.79
N GLY A 91 -4.93 10.17 6.97
CA GLY A 91 -5.47 10.62 8.25
C GLY A 91 -6.69 9.84 8.73
N TYR A 92 -7.03 8.71 8.09
CA TYR A 92 -8.22 7.91 8.39
C TYR A 92 -7.85 6.49 8.84
N ILE A 93 -8.41 6.07 9.99
CA ILE A 93 -8.15 4.75 10.58
C ILE A 93 -9.22 3.77 10.08
N MET A 94 -8.77 2.62 9.60
CA MET A 94 -9.61 1.49 9.20
C MET A 94 -9.38 0.29 10.11
N ASN A 95 -10.41 -0.54 10.26
CA ASN A 95 -10.36 -1.71 11.14
C ASN A 95 -9.48 -2.84 10.59
N THR A 96 -9.37 -2.96 9.27
CA THR A 96 -8.62 -4.02 8.59
C THR A 96 -7.60 -3.43 7.62
N ALA A 97 -6.53 -4.18 7.35
CA ALA A 97 -5.51 -3.77 6.39
C ALA A 97 -6.08 -3.70 4.97
N GLY A 98 -6.94 -4.65 4.58
CA GLY A 98 -7.65 -4.60 3.30
C GLY A 98 -8.61 -3.43 3.17
N GLY A 99 -9.35 -3.10 4.24
CA GLY A 99 -10.17 -1.89 4.27
C GLY A 99 -9.35 -0.63 4.10
N ALA A 100 -8.21 -0.54 4.80
CA ALA A 100 -7.30 0.60 4.75
C ALA A 100 -6.76 0.86 3.34
N VAL A 101 -6.20 -0.18 2.69
CA VAL A 101 -5.66 -0.01 1.33
C VAL A 101 -6.76 0.12 0.28
N GLY A 102 -7.92 -0.52 0.50
CA GLY A 102 -9.08 -0.43 -0.39
C GLY A 102 -9.67 0.97 -0.45
N HIS A 103 -9.57 1.75 0.63
CA HIS A 103 -10.11 3.12 0.68
C HIS A 103 -9.27 4.14 -0.09
N LEU A 104 -7.99 3.86 -0.32
CA LEU A 104 -7.06 4.81 -0.96
C LEU A 104 -7.54 5.17 -2.37
N ASN A 105 -7.69 6.46 -2.67
CA ASN A 105 -7.77 6.93 -4.05
C ASN A 105 -6.38 6.92 -4.73
N ALA A 106 -6.29 7.34 -6.00
CA ALA A 106 -5.06 7.26 -6.77
C ALA A 106 -3.92 8.10 -6.16
N MET A 107 -4.23 9.28 -5.63
CA MET A 107 -3.26 10.18 -5.01
C MET A 107 -2.78 9.62 -3.66
N GLU A 108 -3.70 9.13 -2.84
CA GLU A 108 -3.41 8.50 -1.55
C GLU A 108 -2.63 7.19 -1.73
N ALA A 109 -2.93 6.41 -2.77
CA ALA A 109 -2.17 5.22 -3.12
C ALA A 109 -0.73 5.55 -3.51
N GLU A 110 -0.51 6.65 -4.24
CA GLU A 110 0.83 7.12 -4.55
C GLU A 110 1.57 7.58 -3.29
N GLN A 111 0.91 8.33 -2.40
CA GLN A 111 1.46 8.70 -1.10
C GLN A 111 1.83 7.45 -0.29
N PHE A 112 0.90 6.50 -0.14
CA PHE A 112 1.10 5.21 0.53
C PHE A 112 2.34 4.48 -0.02
N LYS A 113 2.46 4.33 -1.34
CA LYS A 113 3.63 3.73 -2.00
C LYS A 113 4.93 4.40 -1.57
N ARG A 114 4.98 5.75 -1.53
CA ARG A 114 6.20 6.47 -1.10
C ARG A 114 6.52 6.21 0.38
N LEU A 115 5.49 6.20 1.24
CA LEU A 115 5.67 5.93 2.67
C LEU A 115 6.19 4.49 2.90
N CYS A 116 5.63 3.50 2.21
CA CYS A 116 6.12 2.12 2.24
C CYS A 116 7.60 2.02 1.84
N LEU A 117 8.04 2.81 0.86
CA LEU A 117 9.44 2.86 0.43
C LEU A 117 10.36 3.37 1.54
N HIS A 118 9.96 4.41 2.27
CA HIS A 118 10.71 4.91 3.42
C HIS A 118 10.79 3.87 4.54
N VAL A 119 9.69 3.15 4.82
CA VAL A 119 9.73 2.04 5.79
C VAL A 119 10.71 0.94 5.35
N ARG A 120 10.69 0.58 4.06
CA ARG A 120 11.59 -0.46 3.52
C ARG A 120 13.07 -0.11 3.69
N TYR A 121 13.43 1.16 3.51
CA TYR A 121 14.81 1.62 3.64
C TYR A 121 15.16 2.12 5.04
N ASP A 122 14.32 1.84 6.04
CA ASP A 122 14.53 2.25 7.44
C ASP A 122 14.70 3.77 7.61
N GLU A 123 14.02 4.54 6.75
CA GLU A 123 14.02 6.00 6.76
C GLU A 123 12.84 6.58 7.56
N ALA A 124 11.94 5.73 8.07
CA ALA A 124 10.78 6.13 8.85
C ALA A 124 11.01 5.85 10.35
N ASP A 125 10.85 6.87 11.19
CA ASP A 125 10.85 6.66 12.64
C ASP A 125 9.50 6.05 13.04
N MET A 126 9.55 4.90 13.71
CA MET A 126 8.37 4.17 14.15
C MET A 126 8.28 4.13 15.67
N SER A 127 7.13 4.53 16.21
CA SER A 127 6.83 4.43 17.64
C SER A 127 5.45 3.82 17.83
N TYR A 128 5.27 3.00 18.86
CA TYR A 128 3.99 2.34 19.11
C TYR A 128 3.11 3.20 20.04
N GLU A 129 1.89 3.49 19.63
CA GLU A 129 0.87 4.17 20.44
C GLU A 129 -0.05 3.14 21.09
N HIS A 130 0.09 2.98 22.41
CA HIS A 130 -0.69 1.99 23.17
C HIS A 130 -2.19 2.29 23.21
N GLU A 131 -2.59 3.56 23.21
CA GLU A 131 -4.00 3.96 23.34
C GLU A 131 -4.84 3.61 22.12
N THR A 132 -4.26 3.72 20.92
CA THR A 132 -4.94 3.47 19.65
C THR A 132 -4.54 2.13 19.02
N ASN A 133 -3.56 1.42 19.60
CA ASN A 133 -3.03 0.16 19.08
C ASN A 133 -2.55 0.31 17.62
N THR A 134 -1.79 1.37 17.36
CA THR A 134 -1.27 1.73 16.04
C THR A 134 0.19 2.17 16.12
N PHE A 135 0.92 2.06 15.01
CA PHE A 135 2.25 2.65 14.90
C PHE A 135 2.13 4.12 14.46
N ASN A 136 2.71 5.01 15.25
CA ASN A 136 3.01 6.37 14.84
C ASN A 136 4.27 6.36 13.98
N LEU A 137 4.08 6.64 12.70
CA LEU A 137 5.14 6.72 11.70
C LEU A 137 5.47 8.19 11.42
N ARG A 138 6.75 8.55 11.56
CA ARG A 138 7.26 9.85 11.13
C ARG A 138 8.19 9.65 9.95
N PHE A 139 7.91 10.34 8.86
CA PHE A 139 8.66 10.22 7.62
C PHE A 139 9.50 11.47 7.34
N PRO A 140 10.60 11.35 6.56
CA PRO A 140 11.40 12.51 6.16
C PRO A 140 10.54 13.55 5.43
N ASN A 141 10.70 14.83 5.80
CA ASN A 141 9.95 15.97 5.21
C ASN A 141 8.42 15.92 5.38
N GLN A 142 7.87 15.09 6.27
CA GLN A 142 6.46 15.16 6.60
C GLN A 142 6.17 16.48 7.31
N LYS A 143 5.51 17.42 6.62
CA LYS A 143 5.03 18.64 7.26
C LYS A 143 4.01 18.21 8.31
N VAL A 144 4.37 18.37 9.58
CA VAL A 144 3.43 18.26 10.68
C VAL A 144 2.47 19.44 10.53
N SER A 145 1.29 19.18 9.94
CA SER A 145 0.19 20.13 10.03
C SER A 145 -0.18 20.20 11.51
N LYS A 146 0.13 21.34 12.13
CA LYS A 146 -0.33 21.71 13.48
C LYS A 146 -1.82 22.01 13.45
#